data_AF-A0A444Y624-F1
#
_entry.id   AF-A0A444Y624-F1
#
_cell.length_a   1.000
_cell.length_b   1.000
_cell.length_c   1.000
_cell.angle_alpha   90.00
_cell.angle_beta   90.00
_cell.angle_gamma   90.00
#
_symmetry.space_group_name_H-M   'P 1'
#
loop_
_entity.id
_entity.type
_entity.pdbx_description
1 polymer ?
#
loop_
_entity_poly.entity_id
_entity_poly.type
_entity_poly.pdbx_seq_one_letter_code
_entity_poly.pdbx_strand_id
1 'polypeptide(L)'
;MNNEDIQSFKWKFECWLRCMGGKAPKGILTDQCTSIQRAIELCMPTTIHRWCIWHIMKKIPSKLNSHKGHIDIEQEMSHVLWNSYTKDIFDKNWKDFLTKYGLGGKKWLSGN
;
A
#
# COMPACT_ATOMS: atom_id res chain seq x y z
N MET A 1 -15.85 -14.49 -13.13
CA MET A 1 -15.96 -13.08 -12.69
C MET A 1 -15.63 -13.05 -11.21
N ASN A 2 -14.54 -12.41 -10.81
CA ASN A 2 -14.14 -12.37 -9.40
C ASN A 2 -15.06 -11.42 -8.64
N ASN A 3 -15.75 -11.91 -7.60
CA ASN A 3 -16.53 -11.09 -6.70
C ASN A 3 -15.59 -10.21 -5.84
N GLU A 4 -15.07 -9.14 -6.41
CA GLU A 4 -14.35 -8.08 -5.70
C GLU A 4 -15.33 -7.08 -5.06
N ASP A 5 -16.47 -7.57 -4.59
CA ASP A 5 -17.46 -6.78 -3.85
C ASP A 5 -17.21 -6.86 -2.33
N ILE A 6 -17.75 -5.87 -1.63
CA ILE A 6 -17.58 -5.73 -0.17
C ILE A 6 -18.09 -6.97 0.57
N GLN A 7 -19.20 -7.56 0.14
CA GLN A 7 -19.85 -8.68 0.84
C GLN A 7 -18.99 -9.95 0.77
N SER A 8 -18.37 -10.20 -0.36
CA SER A 8 -17.49 -11.35 -0.56
C SER A 8 -16.23 -11.24 0.29
N PHE A 9 -15.63 -10.06 0.38
CA PHE A 9 -14.50 -9.83 1.29
C PHE A 9 -14.92 -9.88 2.77
N LYS A 10 -16.09 -9.32 3.11
CA LYS A 10 -16.64 -9.37 4.47
C LYS A 10 -16.78 -10.82 4.94
N TRP A 11 -17.43 -11.66 4.13
CA TRP A 11 -17.59 -13.08 4.42
C TRP A 11 -16.25 -13.80 4.59
N LYS A 12 -15.26 -13.53 3.71
CA LYS A 12 -13.90 -14.10 3.84
C LYS A 12 -13.24 -13.70 5.16
N PHE A 13 -13.32 -12.43 5.55
CA PHE A 13 -12.73 -11.95 6.80
C PHE A 13 -13.47 -12.49 8.03
N GLU A 14 -14.79 -12.66 7.97
CA GLU A 14 -15.57 -13.31 9.04
C GLU A 14 -15.17 -14.78 9.21
N CYS A 15 -15.06 -15.54 8.11
CA CYS A 15 -14.58 -16.91 8.14
C CYS A 15 -13.16 -17.00 8.69
N TRP A 16 -12.26 -16.15 8.23
CA TRP A 16 -10.90 -16.08 8.73
C TRP A 16 -10.86 -15.77 10.23
N LEU A 17 -11.63 -14.77 10.69
CA LEU A 17 -11.69 -14.39 12.10
C LEU A 17 -12.23 -15.53 12.99
N ARG A 18 -13.21 -16.30 12.50
CA ARG A 18 -13.70 -17.51 13.18
C ARG A 18 -12.58 -18.55 13.32
N CYS A 19 -11.80 -18.79 12.26
CA CYS A 19 -10.64 -19.68 12.33
C CYS A 19 -9.56 -19.19 13.31
N MET A 20 -9.45 -17.88 13.50
CA MET A 20 -8.55 -17.27 14.50
C MET A 20 -9.15 -17.21 15.91
N GLY A 21 -10.27 -17.89 16.16
CA GLY A 21 -10.93 -17.92 17.47
C GLY A 21 -11.55 -16.58 17.89
N GLY A 22 -12.01 -15.79 16.91
CA GLY A 22 -12.61 -14.47 17.16
C GLY A 22 -11.59 -13.37 17.47
N LYS A 23 -10.28 -13.66 17.40
CA LYS A 23 -9.23 -12.70 17.76
C LYS A 23 -8.77 -11.92 16.54
N ALA A 24 -9.15 -10.64 16.49
CA ALA A 24 -8.70 -9.73 15.45
C ALA A 24 -7.20 -9.40 15.62
N PRO A 25 -6.43 -9.28 14.52
CA PRO A 25 -5.04 -8.87 14.58
C PRO A 25 -4.95 -7.39 14.95
N LYS A 26 -3.80 -6.94 15.46
CA LYS A 26 -3.57 -5.51 15.73
C LYS A 26 -3.46 -4.70 14.44
N GLY A 27 -2.97 -5.31 13.36
CA GLY A 27 -2.86 -4.66 12.06
C GLY A 27 -2.88 -5.65 10.90
N ILE A 28 -3.27 -5.16 9.73
CA ILE A 28 -3.33 -5.94 8.49
C ILE A 28 -2.85 -5.09 7.31
N LEU A 29 -2.06 -5.71 6.43
CA LEU A 29 -1.55 -5.10 5.20
C LEU A 29 -2.25 -5.72 4.00
N THR A 30 -2.89 -4.92 3.16
CA THR A 30 -3.54 -5.41 1.93
C THR A 30 -3.24 -4.51 0.74
N ASP A 31 -3.73 -4.88 -0.44
CA ASP A 31 -3.73 -3.97 -1.59
C ASP A 31 -4.67 -2.77 -1.35
N GLN A 32 -4.45 -1.71 -2.14
CA GLN A 32 -5.30 -0.53 -2.24
C GLN A 32 -6.60 -0.88 -2.98
N CYS A 33 -7.55 -1.46 -2.23
CA CYS A 33 -8.88 -1.83 -2.71
C CYS A 33 -9.93 -1.34 -1.69
N THR A 34 -10.86 -0.50 -2.15
CA THR A 34 -11.93 0.07 -1.31
C THR A 34 -12.84 -1.01 -0.75
N SER A 35 -13.12 -2.07 -1.51
CA SER A 35 -13.91 -3.22 -1.05
C SER A 35 -13.24 -3.95 0.11
N ILE A 36 -11.92 -4.16 0.05
CA ILE A 36 -11.15 -4.81 1.13
C ILE A 36 -11.12 -3.92 2.36
N GLN A 37 -10.82 -2.62 2.18
CA GLN A 37 -10.82 -1.66 3.29
C GLN A 37 -12.16 -1.66 4.01
N ARG A 38 -13.27 -1.54 3.26
CA ARG A 38 -14.60 -1.48 3.87
C ARG A 38 -15.00 -2.78 4.55
N ALA A 39 -14.59 -3.92 4.01
CA ALA A 39 -14.82 -5.22 4.63
C ALA A 39 -14.05 -5.36 5.95
N ILE A 40 -12.80 -4.91 6.03
CA ILE A 40 -12.01 -4.92 7.27
C ILE A 40 -12.66 -4.01 8.32
N GLU A 41 -13.10 -2.80 7.94
CA GLU A 41 -13.79 -1.87 8.85
C GLU A 41 -15.07 -2.47 9.45
N LEU A 42 -15.80 -3.28 8.67
CA LEU A 42 -17.02 -3.95 9.12
C LEU A 42 -16.74 -5.18 10.00
N CYS A 43 -15.71 -5.98 9.68
CA CYS A 43 -15.44 -7.25 10.37
C CYS A 43 -14.53 -7.09 11.60
N MET A 44 -13.59 -6.14 11.55
CA MET A 44 -12.51 -5.98 12.51
C MET A 44 -12.20 -4.49 12.73
N PRO A 45 -13.13 -3.72 13.31
CA PRO A 45 -13.03 -2.25 13.40
C PRO A 45 -11.84 -1.75 14.24
N THR A 46 -11.28 -2.60 15.11
CA THR A 46 -10.10 -2.29 15.93
C THR A 46 -8.77 -2.57 15.22
N THR A 47 -8.79 -3.25 14.07
CA THR A 47 -7.58 -3.60 13.32
C THR A 47 -7.07 -2.38 12.57
N ILE A 48 -5.79 -2.07 12.74
CA ILE A 48 -5.15 -1.01 11.96
C ILE A 48 -4.90 -1.51 10.53
N HIS A 49 -5.64 -0.95 9.57
CA HIS A 49 -5.42 -1.23 8.16
C HIS A 49 -4.36 -0.30 7.56
N ARG A 50 -3.42 -0.87 6.81
CA ARG A 50 -2.41 -0.14 6.02
C ARG A 50 -2.25 -0.80 4.65
N TRP A 51 -1.79 -0.03 3.67
CA TRP A 51 -1.48 -0.58 2.36
C TRP A 51 -0.14 -1.31 2.38
N CYS A 52 -0.09 -2.42 1.66
CA CYS A 52 1.09 -3.26 1.55
C CYS A 52 2.10 -2.63 0.59
N ILE A 53 3.32 -2.36 1.08
CA ILE A 53 4.43 -1.78 0.31
C ILE A 53 4.70 -2.59 -0.96
N TRP A 54 4.67 -3.93 -0.87
CA TRP A 54 4.89 -4.79 -2.03
C TRP A 54 3.86 -4.56 -3.14
N HIS A 55 2.59 -4.41 -2.80
CA HIS A 55 1.53 -4.12 -3.77
C HIS A 55 1.67 -2.71 -4.37
N ILE A 56 2.05 -1.73 -3.55
CA ILE A 56 2.39 -0.38 -4.03
C ILE A 56 3.50 -0.47 -5.07
N MET A 57 4.63 -1.12 -4.73
CA MET A 57 5.78 -1.27 -5.62
C MET A 57 5.44 -1.98 -6.93
N LYS A 58 4.55 -2.97 -6.91
CA LYS A 58 4.12 -3.67 -8.13
C LYS A 58 3.36 -2.77 -9.11
N LYS A 59 2.66 -1.73 -8.61
CA LYS A 59 1.86 -0.82 -9.45
C LYS A 59 2.70 0.29 -10.08
N ILE A 60 3.86 0.61 -9.51
CA ILE A 60 4.67 1.78 -9.85
C ILE A 60 5.36 1.68 -11.22
N PRO A 61 5.97 0.55 -11.61
CA PRO A 61 6.58 0.41 -12.94
C PRO A 61 5.60 0.78 -14.05
N SER A 62 4.36 0.30 -13.97
CA SER A 62 3.31 0.63 -14.96
C SER A 62 3.03 2.14 -15.09
N LYS A 63 3.27 2.93 -14.04
CA LYS A 63 3.11 4.40 -14.01
C LYS A 63 4.37 5.13 -14.48
N LEU A 64 5.54 4.49 -14.36
CA LEU A 64 6.84 5.04 -14.71
C LEU A 64 7.30 4.67 -16.12
N ASN A 65 6.70 3.67 -16.78
CA ASN A 65 7.07 3.21 -18.13
C ASN A 65 7.21 4.30 -19.20
N SER A 66 6.60 5.47 -19.01
CA SER A 66 6.72 6.64 -19.90
C SER A 66 7.90 7.58 -19.57
N HIS A 67 8.66 7.33 -18.50
CA HIS A 67 9.78 8.18 -18.07
C HIS A 67 11.11 7.63 -18.58
N LYS A 68 11.94 8.52 -19.15
CA LYS A 68 13.33 8.22 -19.46
C LYS A 68 14.08 7.91 -18.16
N GLY A 69 14.73 6.75 -18.07
CA GLY A 69 15.41 6.30 -16.86
C GLY A 69 14.52 5.62 -15.81
N HIS A 70 13.35 5.09 -16.19
CA HIS A 70 12.43 4.42 -15.24
C HIS A 70 13.09 3.34 -14.39
N ILE A 71 14.06 2.58 -14.93
CA ILE A 71 14.81 1.56 -14.19
C ILE A 71 15.55 2.19 -13.00
N ASP A 72 16.27 3.29 -13.21
CA ASP A 72 17.02 3.98 -12.17
C ASP A 72 16.06 4.57 -11.11
N ILE A 73 14.93 5.14 -11.57
CA ILE A 73 13.88 5.66 -10.69
C ILE A 73 13.31 4.55 -9.80
N GLU A 74 13.03 3.37 -10.36
CA GLU A 74 12.50 2.22 -9.61
C GLU A 74 13.50 1.67 -8.59
N GLN A 75 14.78 1.61 -8.97
CA GLN A 75 15.85 1.17 -8.06
C GLN A 75 16.03 2.14 -6.89
N GLU A 76 16.09 3.44 -7.16
CA GLU A 76 16.24 4.45 -6.10
C GLU A 76 15.01 4.54 -5.22
N MET A 77 13.81 4.45 -5.81
CA MET A 77 12.56 4.36 -5.04
C MET A 77 12.57 3.15 -4.10
N SER A 78 12.98 1.99 -4.59
CA SER A 78 13.12 0.78 -3.77
C SER A 78 14.11 1.02 -2.64
N HIS A 79 15.25 1.63 -2.93
CA HIS A 79 16.26 1.95 -1.91
C HIS A 79 15.69 2.88 -0.83
N VAL A 80 14.98 3.95 -1.20
CA VAL A 80 14.35 4.87 -0.24
C VAL A 80 13.34 4.15 0.65
N LEU A 81 12.49 3.28 0.09
CA LEU A 81 11.46 2.58 0.84
C LEU A 81 12.02 1.53 1.80
N TRP A 82 13.04 0.77 1.39
CA TRP A 82 13.55 -0.36 2.16
C TRP A 82 14.66 0.03 3.15
N ASN A 83 15.38 1.12 2.91
CA ASN A 83 16.52 1.54 3.74
C ASN A 83 16.23 2.78 4.62
N SER A 84 14.96 3.17 4.76
CA SER A 84 14.55 4.24 5.67
C SER A 84 13.92 3.68 6.94
N TYR A 85 14.72 3.54 7.99
CA TYR A 85 14.32 2.87 9.24
C TYR A 85 13.52 3.75 10.21
N THR A 86 13.45 5.06 9.97
CA THR A 86 12.64 5.98 10.76
C THR A 86 11.79 6.85 9.85
N LYS A 87 10.70 7.39 10.39
CA LYS A 87 9.83 8.32 9.67
C LYS A 87 10.61 9.52 9.15
N ASP A 88 11.48 10.11 9.97
CA ASP A 88 12.22 11.32 9.58
C ASP A 88 13.23 11.04 8.47
N ILE A 89 13.92 9.89 8.53
CA ILE A 89 14.83 9.45 7.46
C ILE A 89 14.04 9.17 6.18
N PHE A 90 12.88 8.53 6.30
CA PHE A 90 12.00 8.27 5.16
C PHE A 90 11.52 9.58 4.52
N ASP A 91 10.96 10.50 5.29
CA ASP A 91 10.42 11.76 4.80
C ASP A 91 11.51 12.59 4.08
N LYS A 92 12.74 12.60 4.63
CA LYS A 92 13.89 13.24 4.01
C LYS A 92 14.27 12.56 2.68
N ASN A 93 14.56 11.26 2.72
CA ASN A 93 14.99 10.50 1.54
C ASN A 93 13.94 10.52 0.43
N TRP A 94 12.65 10.47 0.81
CA TRP A 94 11.52 10.56 -0.10
C TRP A 94 11.44 11.92 -0.77
N LYS A 95 11.59 13.01 -0.01
CA LYS A 95 11.62 14.37 -0.56
C LYS A 95 12.80 14.58 -1.53
N ASP A 96 13.98 14.07 -1.17
CA ASP A 96 15.18 14.16 -2.00
C ASP A 96 14.97 13.39 -3.32
N PHE A 97 14.44 12.18 -3.25
CA PHE A 97 14.07 11.36 -4.42
C PHE A 97 13.05 12.08 -5.33
N LEU A 98 11.95 12.59 -4.76
CA LEU A 98 10.93 13.31 -5.53
C LEU A 98 11.49 14.55 -6.23
N THR A 99 12.42 15.25 -5.57
CA THR A 99 13.08 16.45 -6.13
C THR A 99 14.02 16.06 -7.27
N LYS A 100 14.86 15.04 -7.07
CA LYS A 100 15.83 14.55 -8.06
C LYS A 100 15.19 14.17 -9.39
N TYR A 101 14.03 13.52 -9.34
CA TYR A 101 13.33 13.02 -10.52
C TYR A 101 12.16 13.89 -10.98
N GLY A 102 11.93 15.06 -10.36
CA GLY A 102 10.83 15.96 -10.74
C GLY A 102 9.44 15.34 -10.53
N LEU A 103 9.29 14.45 -9.54
CA LEU A 103 8.08 13.67 -9.29
C LEU A 103 7.12 14.31 -8.27
N GLY A 104 7.50 15.42 -7.63
CA GLY A 104 6.74 16.05 -6.55
C GLY A 104 5.31 16.49 -6.89
N GLY A 105 4.97 16.65 -8.17
CA GLY A 105 3.62 17.01 -8.63
C GLY A 105 2.72 15.84 -9.05
N LYS A 106 3.20 14.59 -8.95
CA LYS A 106 2.45 13.43 -9.45
C LYS A 106 1.38 13.01 -8.43
N LYS A 107 0.09 13.13 -8.81
CA LYS A 107 -1.06 12.76 -7.97
C LYS A 107 -1.06 11.31 -7.46
N TRP A 108 -0.40 10.38 -8.17
CA TRP A 108 -0.32 8.98 -7.74
C TRP A 108 0.76 8.74 -6.66
N LEU A 109 1.63 9.73 -6.41
CA LEU A 109 2.61 9.75 -5.31
C LEU A 109 2.17 10.63 -4.14
N SER A 110 1.15 11.47 -4.32
CA SER A 110 0.50 12.17 -3.20
C SER A 110 -0.39 11.19 -2.46
N GLY A 111 -0.15 10.99 -1.16
CA GLY A 111 -0.86 10.03 -0.30
C GLY A 111 -2.30 10.40 0.05
N ASN A 112 -3.08 10.89 -0.93
CA ASN A 112 -4.50 11.24 -0.78
C ASN A 112 -5.41 10.10 -1.21
#